data_AF-A0A3C2CQ07-F1
#
_entry.id   AF-A0A3C2CQ07-F1
#
_cell.length_a   1.000
_cell.length_b   1.000
_cell.length_c   1.000
_cell.angle_alpha   90.00
_cell.angle_beta   90.00
_cell.angle_gamma   90.00
#
_symmetry.space_group_name_H-M   'P 1'
#
loop_
_entity.id
_entity.type
_entity.pdbx_description
1 polymer ?
#
loop_
_entity_poly.entity_id
_entity_poly.type
_entity_poly.pdbx_seq_one_letter_code
_entity_poly.pdbx_strand_id
1 'polypeptide(L)'
;MWIKNFQKIIAIALMIAWIFIGVPRIWNFPPKIQEAQAAIALRGTTKIGSAGNGGDVTLTFDTGGNAPQTGDVVILFGGRGNTSDTQAWGPITSGYTAIATIDSTGPKFGVWYKVMGATADTTVTGEGGGSGAHGVAYGAYVIDGSTIDSAIFDQTAVSTGQVTQVPNGPAIVTQTDGALVVTHAAGGTNDMSRGTV
;
A
#
# COMPACT_ATOMS: atom_id res chain seq x y z
N MET A 1 9.58 42.02 -66.83
CA MET A 1 10.55 41.46 -65.84
C MET A 1 9.98 41.29 -64.43
N TRP A 2 8.81 41.88 -64.11
CA TRP A 2 8.24 41.94 -62.76
C TRP A 2 7.47 40.66 -62.33
N ILE A 3 6.70 40.05 -63.24
CA ILE A 3 5.88 38.85 -62.97
C ILE A 3 6.73 37.61 -62.60
N LYS A 4 7.89 37.42 -63.25
CA LYS A 4 8.79 36.29 -62.95
C LYS A 4 9.42 36.38 -61.56
N ASN A 5 9.56 37.58 -61.01
CA ASN A 5 10.12 37.78 -59.66
C ASN A 5 9.03 37.60 -58.59
N PHE A 6 7.79 37.94 -58.89
CA PHE A 6 6.65 37.72 -57.98
C PHE A 6 6.35 36.23 -57.77
N GLN A 7 6.42 35.41 -58.83
CA GLN A 7 6.27 33.95 -58.73
C GLN A 7 7.34 33.30 -57.85
N LYS A 8 8.59 33.79 -57.90
CA LYS A 8 9.68 33.31 -57.04
C LYS A 8 9.45 33.64 -55.57
N ILE A 9 8.91 34.83 -55.27
CA ILE A 9 8.61 35.25 -53.90
C ILE A 9 7.48 34.40 -53.31
N ILE A 10 6.43 34.11 -54.09
CA ILE A 10 5.34 33.22 -53.65
C ILE A 10 5.84 31.80 -53.40
N ALA A 11 6.72 31.28 -54.27
CA ALA A 11 7.30 29.94 -54.08
C ALA A 11 8.12 29.84 -52.79
N ILE A 12 8.90 30.89 -52.45
CA ILE A 12 9.68 30.93 -51.21
C ILE A 12 8.76 31.06 -49.99
N ALA A 13 7.74 31.92 -50.06
CA ALA A 13 6.77 32.08 -48.96
C ALA A 13 5.98 30.78 -48.70
N LEU A 14 5.63 30.03 -49.74
CA LEU A 14 4.97 28.72 -49.62
C LEU A 14 5.90 27.66 -49.03
N MET A 15 7.20 27.65 -49.38
CA MET A 15 8.17 26.73 -48.78
C MET A 15 8.41 27.04 -47.29
N ILE A 16 8.49 28.32 -46.91
CA ILE A 16 8.62 28.74 -45.51
C ILE A 16 7.33 28.40 -44.74
N ALA A 17 6.16 28.67 -45.32
CA ALA A 17 4.89 28.26 -44.74
C ALA A 17 4.79 26.74 -44.60
N TRP A 18 5.33 25.95 -45.53
CA TRP A 18 5.40 24.48 -45.40
C TRP A 18 6.30 24.03 -44.24
N ILE A 19 7.42 24.71 -44.02
CA ILE A 19 8.34 24.43 -42.91
C ILE A 19 7.70 24.79 -41.55
N PHE A 20 6.88 25.84 -41.46
CA PHE A 20 6.27 26.27 -40.19
C PHE A 20 4.84 25.75 -39.94
N ILE A 21 4.08 25.40 -40.98
CA ILE A 21 2.76 24.75 -40.88
C ILE A 21 2.94 23.22 -40.79
N GLY A 22 4.01 22.69 -41.41
CA GLY A 22 4.46 21.30 -41.33
C GLY A 22 5.24 20.94 -40.06
N VAL A 23 5.23 21.82 -39.04
CA VAL A 23 5.55 21.44 -37.65
C VAL A 23 4.25 21.28 -36.84
N PRO A 24 3.36 20.32 -37.16
CA PRO A 24 2.46 19.82 -36.16
C PRO A 24 3.25 18.88 -35.25
N ARG A 25 3.31 19.22 -33.96
CA ARG A 25 3.42 18.24 -32.86
C ARG A 25 4.74 17.49 -32.65
N ILE A 26 5.85 17.87 -33.28
CA ILE A 26 7.17 17.27 -32.95
C ILE A 26 7.69 17.73 -31.58
N TRP A 27 7.07 18.76 -30.98
CA TRP A 27 7.36 19.19 -29.61
C TRP A 27 6.72 18.32 -28.51
N ASN A 28 6.09 17.18 -28.86
CA ASN A 28 6.01 16.07 -27.91
C ASN A 28 7.39 15.39 -27.84
N PHE A 29 8.37 16.13 -27.31
CA PHE A 29 9.58 15.60 -26.70
C PHE A 29 9.19 14.41 -25.82
N PRO A 30 10.01 13.34 -25.86
CA PRO A 30 9.60 11.95 -26.11
C PRO A 30 8.38 11.52 -25.30
N PRO A 31 7.57 10.55 -25.78
CA PRO A 31 6.53 9.95 -24.95
C PRO A 31 7.20 9.63 -23.62
N LYS A 32 6.65 10.15 -22.49
CA LYS A 32 7.18 9.89 -21.16
C LYS A 32 7.52 8.41 -21.15
N ILE A 33 8.81 8.07 -21.18
CA ILE A 33 9.22 6.69 -21.03
C ILE A 33 8.74 6.43 -19.62
N GLN A 34 7.67 5.66 -19.48
CA GLN A 34 7.40 5.01 -18.21
C GLN A 34 8.65 4.18 -18.00
N GLU A 35 9.59 4.71 -17.20
CA GLU A 35 10.71 3.94 -16.72
C GLU A 35 10.10 2.65 -16.21
N ALA A 36 10.64 1.51 -16.66
CA ALA A 36 10.19 0.23 -16.19
C ALA A 36 10.47 0.20 -14.69
N GLN A 37 9.48 0.58 -13.89
CA GLN A 37 9.55 0.52 -12.45
C GLN A 37 9.76 -0.94 -12.10
N ALA A 38 10.75 -1.20 -11.24
CA ALA A 38 10.98 -2.54 -10.74
C ALA A 38 9.66 -3.06 -10.16
N ALA A 39 9.26 -4.27 -10.56
CA ALA A 39 8.07 -4.88 -10.01
C ALA A 39 8.26 -5.03 -8.50
N ILE A 40 7.28 -4.56 -7.72
CA ILE A 40 7.30 -4.68 -6.28
C ILE A 40 7.25 -6.17 -5.93
N ALA A 41 8.25 -6.62 -5.18
CA ALA A 41 8.40 -8.01 -4.82
C ALA A 41 8.02 -8.24 -3.36
N LEU A 42 7.29 -9.33 -3.11
CA LEU A 42 7.15 -9.85 -1.75
C LEU A 42 8.40 -10.64 -1.40
N ARG A 43 8.92 -10.41 -0.20
CA ARG A 43 9.90 -11.29 0.40
C ARG A 43 9.18 -12.43 1.12
N GLY A 44 9.38 -13.64 0.62
CA GLY A 44 8.72 -14.82 1.16
C GLY A 44 7.20 -14.80 0.93
N THR A 45 6.46 -15.31 1.91
CA THR A 45 5.01 -15.52 1.85
C THR A 45 4.27 -14.72 2.91
N THR A 46 3.07 -14.27 2.59
CA THR A 46 2.16 -13.64 3.55
C THR A 46 1.87 -14.59 4.71
N LYS A 47 1.96 -14.07 5.93
CA LYS A 47 1.65 -14.79 7.17
C LYS A 47 0.29 -14.33 7.67
N ILE A 48 -0.55 -15.26 8.09
CA ILE A 48 -1.86 -14.98 8.69
C ILE A 48 -2.01 -15.90 9.89
N GLY A 49 -2.57 -15.37 10.97
CA GLY A 49 -2.84 -16.11 12.18
C GLY A 49 -4.07 -15.56 12.89
N SER A 50 -4.64 -16.38 13.76
CA SER A 50 -5.78 -16.02 14.58
C SER A 50 -5.68 -16.66 15.95
N ALA A 51 -6.32 -16.04 16.92
CA ALA A 51 -6.46 -16.55 18.28
C ALA A 51 -7.87 -16.30 18.80
N GLY A 52 -8.37 -17.23 19.60
CA GLY A 52 -9.61 -17.05 20.36
C GLY A 52 -9.34 -16.41 21.71
N ASN A 53 -10.40 -15.96 22.37
CA ASN A 53 -10.37 -15.44 23.74
C ASN A 53 -9.34 -14.32 23.97
N GLY A 54 -9.13 -13.46 22.97
CA GLY A 54 -8.22 -12.34 23.10
C GLY A 54 -6.75 -12.74 23.21
N GLY A 55 -6.39 -13.95 22.76
CA GLY A 55 -4.99 -14.38 22.70
C GLY A 55 -4.18 -13.57 21.68
N ASP A 56 -2.89 -13.44 21.94
CA ASP A 56 -1.97 -12.78 21.01
C ASP A 56 -1.70 -13.66 19.79
N VAL A 57 -1.40 -13.02 18.66
CA VAL A 57 -1.10 -13.69 17.39
C VAL A 57 0.34 -13.42 17.01
N THR A 58 1.20 -14.43 17.16
CA THR A 58 2.58 -14.40 16.66
C THR A 58 2.65 -14.96 15.24
N LEU A 59 3.11 -14.13 14.30
CA LEU A 59 3.40 -14.50 12.93
C LEU A 59 4.90 -14.71 12.77
N THR A 60 5.30 -15.90 12.34
CA THR A 60 6.71 -16.23 12.07
C THR A 60 7.00 -16.07 10.59
N PHE A 61 8.02 -15.27 10.28
CA PHE A 61 8.43 -15.04 8.89
C PHE A 61 9.22 -16.22 8.33
N ASP A 62 9.37 -16.23 7.00
CA ASP A 62 10.19 -17.24 6.33
C ASP A 62 11.67 -17.15 6.78
N THR A 63 12.42 -18.21 6.51
CA THR A 63 13.84 -18.31 6.86
C THR A 63 14.71 -18.38 5.60
N GLY A 64 16.03 -18.28 5.76
CA GLY A 64 16.98 -18.34 4.64
C GLY A 64 16.88 -17.12 3.72
N GLY A 65 17.00 -17.32 2.40
CA GLY A 65 16.96 -16.23 1.41
C GLY A 65 15.62 -15.47 1.35
N ASN A 66 14.56 -16.05 1.91
CA ASN A 66 13.23 -15.46 1.99
C ASN A 66 12.95 -14.81 3.36
N ALA A 67 13.92 -14.83 4.29
CA ALA A 67 13.77 -14.16 5.58
C ALA A 67 13.84 -12.64 5.42
N PRO A 68 13.10 -11.85 6.23
CA PRO A 68 13.26 -10.41 6.30
C PRO A 68 14.73 -9.98 6.36
N GLN A 69 15.08 -8.98 5.58
CA GLN A 69 16.40 -8.40 5.46
C GLN A 69 16.35 -6.90 5.80
N THR A 70 17.52 -6.32 6.06
CA THR A 70 17.63 -4.88 6.29
C THR A 70 17.09 -4.09 5.10
N GLY A 71 16.30 -3.06 5.40
CA GLY A 71 15.65 -2.21 4.40
C GLY A 71 14.28 -2.72 3.92
N ASP A 72 13.94 -3.99 4.16
CA ASP A 72 12.59 -4.48 3.85
C ASP A 72 11.53 -3.77 4.68
N VAL A 73 10.32 -3.69 4.13
CA VAL A 73 9.17 -3.14 4.83
C VAL A 73 8.20 -4.24 5.17
N VAL A 74 7.94 -4.42 6.46
CA VAL A 74 6.85 -5.27 6.92
C VAL A 74 5.61 -4.43 7.10
N ILE A 75 4.51 -4.88 6.49
CA ILE A 75 3.18 -4.38 6.79
C ILE A 75 2.46 -5.41 7.64
N LEU A 76 2.13 -5.02 8.86
CA LEU A 76 1.24 -5.77 9.75
C LEU A 76 -0.17 -5.19 9.60
N PHE A 77 -1.17 -6.06 9.48
CA PHE A 77 -2.56 -5.67 9.46
C PHE A 77 -3.38 -6.61 10.31
N GLY A 78 -4.48 -6.14 10.88
CA GLY A 78 -5.33 -6.96 11.71
C GLY A 78 -5.88 -6.24 12.91
N GLY A 79 -6.40 -7.02 13.83
CA GLY A 79 -7.01 -6.54 15.05
C GLY A 79 -7.90 -7.60 15.66
N ARG A 80 -8.99 -7.17 16.28
CA ARG A 80 -9.82 -8.03 17.11
C ARG A 80 -11.29 -7.64 17.05
N GLY A 81 -12.12 -8.57 17.53
CA GLY A 81 -13.55 -8.40 17.71
C GLY A 81 -13.92 -7.21 18.60
N ASN A 82 -15.22 -6.92 18.58
CA ASN A 82 -15.84 -5.78 19.24
C ASN A 82 -15.77 -5.85 20.76
N THR A 83 -15.30 -4.76 21.38
CA THR A 83 -15.82 -4.28 22.67
C THR A 83 -15.65 -2.78 22.81
N SER A 84 -16.52 -2.19 23.64
CA SER A 84 -16.31 -0.91 24.30
C SER A 84 -15.21 -0.94 25.37
N ASP A 85 -14.36 -1.98 25.42
CA ASP A 85 -13.29 -2.09 26.39
C ASP A 85 -12.06 -1.30 25.93
N THR A 86 -11.30 -0.82 26.90
CA THR A 86 -10.10 -0.01 26.69
C THR A 86 -8.85 -0.87 26.58
N GLN A 87 -8.98 -2.18 26.32
CA GLN A 87 -7.81 -3.05 26.23
C GLN A 87 -7.01 -2.73 24.96
N ALA A 88 -5.70 -2.85 25.08
CA ALA A 88 -4.79 -2.55 24.00
C ALA A 88 -4.93 -3.55 22.84
N TRP A 89 -4.52 -3.08 21.66
CA TRP A 89 -4.60 -3.80 20.40
C TRP A 89 -3.58 -3.20 19.43
N GLY A 90 -3.10 -4.01 18.49
CA GLY A 90 -2.05 -3.63 17.54
C GLY A 90 -0.76 -4.41 17.75
N PRO A 91 0.37 -3.98 17.21
CA PRO A 91 1.65 -4.69 17.37
C PRO A 91 2.16 -4.64 18.81
N ILE A 92 2.43 -5.81 19.38
CA ILE A 92 3.25 -5.97 20.60
C ILE A 92 4.73 -5.80 20.24
N THR A 93 5.14 -6.34 19.08
CA THR A 93 6.51 -6.19 18.59
C THR A 93 6.81 -4.72 18.35
N SER A 94 7.92 -4.24 18.92
CA SER A 94 8.27 -2.82 18.88
C SER A 94 8.78 -2.35 17.51
N GLY A 95 8.69 -1.03 17.29
CA GLY A 95 9.18 -0.37 16.09
C GLY A 95 8.18 -0.30 14.94
N TYR A 96 6.95 -0.77 15.13
CA TYR A 96 5.87 -0.61 14.16
C TYR A 96 5.17 0.73 14.34
N THR A 97 4.96 1.43 13.23
CA THR A 97 4.27 2.72 13.18
C THR A 97 2.90 2.54 12.54
N ALA A 98 1.86 3.14 13.12
CA ALA A 98 0.51 3.07 12.59
C ALA A 98 0.38 3.85 11.28
N ILE A 99 -0.22 3.22 10.27
CA ILE A 99 -0.59 3.84 9.00
C ILE A 99 -2.04 4.34 9.09
N ALA A 100 -2.93 3.44 9.48
CA ALA A 100 -4.35 3.74 9.68
C ALA A 100 -4.91 2.79 10.73
N THR A 101 -5.77 3.31 11.59
CA THR A 101 -6.45 2.55 12.64
C THR A 101 -7.92 2.91 12.66
N ILE A 102 -8.75 1.90 12.92
CA ILE A 102 -10.18 2.02 13.17
C ILE A 102 -10.38 1.52 14.59
N ASP A 103 -10.44 2.47 15.53
CA ASP A 103 -10.82 2.20 16.91
C ASP A 103 -12.33 2.41 17.04
N SER A 104 -13.09 1.39 16.64
CA SER A 104 -14.55 1.46 16.63
C SER A 104 -15.18 0.65 17.76
N THR A 105 -16.49 0.83 17.92
CA THR A 105 -17.37 -0.08 18.69
C THR A 105 -17.76 -1.32 17.89
N GLY A 106 -17.24 -1.48 16.68
CA GLY A 106 -17.27 -2.72 15.90
C GLY A 106 -15.92 -3.45 15.98
N PRO A 107 -15.48 -4.18 14.93
CA PRO A 107 -14.13 -4.72 14.91
C PRO A 107 -13.11 -3.58 15.00
N LYS A 108 -12.11 -3.75 15.87
CA LYS A 108 -10.92 -2.91 15.90
C LYS A 108 -9.98 -3.43 14.82
N PHE A 109 -9.48 -2.54 13.98
CA PHE A 109 -8.61 -2.93 12.87
C PHE A 109 -7.59 -1.85 12.58
N GLY A 110 -6.37 -2.27 12.23
CA GLY A 110 -5.33 -1.34 11.88
C GLY A 110 -4.34 -1.94 10.90
N VAL A 111 -3.54 -1.03 10.35
CA VAL A 111 -2.41 -1.33 9.49
C VAL A 111 -1.22 -0.56 10.05
N TRP A 112 -0.10 -1.26 10.21
CA TRP A 112 1.15 -0.73 10.72
C TRP A 112 2.28 -1.15 9.80
N TYR A 113 3.36 -0.38 9.80
CA TYR A 113 4.57 -0.72 9.06
C TYR A 113 5.81 -0.64 9.94
N LYS A 114 6.85 -1.38 9.54
CA LYS A 114 8.21 -1.24 10.06
C LYS A 114 9.21 -1.42 8.92
N VAL A 115 10.17 -0.51 8.81
CA VAL A 115 11.38 -0.74 8.01
C VAL A 115 12.34 -1.57 8.84
N MET A 116 12.80 -2.69 8.30
CA MET A 116 13.71 -3.58 8.99
C MET A 116 15.11 -2.95 9.11
N GLY A 117 15.61 -2.90 10.33
CA GLY A 117 16.95 -2.42 10.63
C GLY A 117 18.03 -3.47 10.33
N ALA A 118 19.23 -3.23 10.85
CA ALA A 118 20.37 -4.15 10.71
C ALA A 118 20.10 -5.56 11.26
N THR A 119 19.19 -5.68 12.22
CA THR A 119 18.66 -6.95 12.72
C THR A 119 17.18 -6.99 12.39
N ALA A 120 16.84 -7.60 11.26
CA ALA A 120 15.46 -7.77 10.85
C ALA A 120 14.72 -8.71 11.80
N ASP A 121 13.45 -8.41 12.08
CA ASP A 121 12.64 -9.27 12.94
C ASP A 121 12.36 -10.60 12.22
N THR A 122 12.39 -11.70 12.97
CA THR A 122 11.96 -13.03 12.47
C THR A 122 10.50 -13.32 12.76
N THR A 123 9.88 -12.51 13.63
CA THR A 123 8.48 -12.63 14.03
C THR A 123 7.87 -11.25 14.24
N VAL A 124 6.56 -11.14 14.04
CA VAL A 124 5.75 -10.02 14.53
C VAL A 124 4.60 -10.57 15.34
N THR A 125 4.30 -9.95 16.48
CA THR A 125 3.18 -10.33 17.35
C THR A 125 2.16 -9.21 17.42
N GLY A 126 0.90 -9.55 17.12
CA GLY A 126 -0.27 -8.70 17.32
C GLY A 126 -0.98 -9.02 18.63
N GLU A 127 -1.46 -7.99 19.32
CA GLU A 127 -2.10 -8.06 20.63
C GLU A 127 -3.58 -8.45 20.53
N GLY A 128 -3.98 -9.42 21.33
CA GLY A 128 -5.38 -9.81 21.46
C GLY A 128 -6.13 -9.12 22.61
N GLY A 129 -5.40 -8.55 23.56
CA GLY A 129 -5.93 -7.80 24.71
C GLY A 129 -6.54 -8.67 25.83
N GLY A 130 -6.48 -10.00 25.72
CA GLY A 130 -6.78 -10.94 26.80
C GLY A 130 -8.26 -11.12 27.17
N SER A 131 -9.20 -10.63 26.35
CA SER A 131 -10.63 -10.78 26.60
C SER A 131 -11.19 -12.09 26.03
N GLY A 132 -11.80 -12.89 26.91
CA GLY A 132 -12.49 -14.15 26.56
C GLY A 132 -13.75 -14.01 25.68
N ALA A 133 -14.04 -12.82 25.17
CA ALA A 133 -15.12 -12.57 24.23
C ALA A 133 -14.64 -12.42 22.77
N HIS A 134 -13.32 -12.31 22.54
CA HIS A 134 -12.81 -11.82 21.26
C HIS A 134 -12.11 -12.90 20.44
N GLY A 135 -12.49 -12.96 19.15
CA GLY A 135 -11.62 -13.46 18.11
C GLY A 135 -10.60 -12.38 17.71
N VAL A 136 -9.38 -12.80 17.48
CA VAL A 136 -8.24 -11.96 17.09
C VAL A 136 -7.69 -12.51 15.79
N ALA A 137 -7.37 -11.64 14.83
CA ALA A 137 -6.76 -12.02 13.57
C ALA A 137 -5.74 -10.99 13.13
N TYR A 138 -4.55 -11.46 12.78
CA TYR A 138 -3.47 -10.65 12.23
C TYR A 138 -2.88 -11.31 11.00
N GLY A 139 -2.44 -10.48 10.06
CA GLY A 139 -1.64 -10.90 8.94
C GLY A 139 -0.47 -9.95 8.73
N ALA A 140 0.57 -10.44 8.08
CA ALA A 140 1.73 -9.64 7.73
C ALA A 140 2.32 -10.11 6.40
N TYR A 141 2.78 -9.18 5.60
CA TYR A 141 3.62 -9.45 4.44
C TYR A 141 4.86 -8.56 4.48
N VAL A 142 5.93 -9.06 3.86
CA VAL A 142 7.23 -8.39 3.80
C VAL A 142 7.43 -7.96 2.35
N ILE A 143 7.68 -6.67 2.13
CA ILE A 143 8.02 -6.13 0.83
C ILE A 143 9.54 -6.02 0.75
N ASP A 144 10.12 -6.48 -0.37
CA ASP A 144 11.54 -6.35 -0.64
C ASP A 144 11.92 -4.86 -0.72
N GLY A 145 12.74 -4.42 0.25
CA GLY A 145 13.19 -3.04 0.38
C GLY A 145 13.96 -2.50 -0.83
N SER A 146 14.57 -3.39 -1.62
CA SER A 146 15.28 -3.00 -2.84
C SER A 146 14.35 -2.62 -4.00
N THR A 147 13.04 -2.91 -3.87
CA THR A 147 12.03 -2.67 -4.91
C THR A 147 11.10 -1.48 -4.60
N ILE A 148 11.30 -0.80 -3.46
CA ILE A 148 10.46 0.30 -3.01
C ILE A 148 11.28 1.54 -2.65
N ASP A 149 10.66 2.71 -2.75
CA ASP A 149 11.25 3.95 -2.26
C ASP A 149 11.32 3.95 -0.73
N SER A 150 12.45 4.40 -0.20
CA SER A 150 12.69 4.72 1.20
C SER A 150 11.73 5.75 1.79
N ALA A 151 11.10 6.60 0.97
CA ALA A 151 9.96 7.43 1.34
C ALA A 151 8.67 6.61 1.26
N ILE A 152 8.49 5.70 2.23
CA ILE A 152 7.49 4.62 2.25
C ILE A 152 6.03 5.13 2.12
N PHE A 153 5.79 6.42 2.36
CA PHE A 153 4.49 7.06 2.20
C PHE A 153 4.55 8.19 1.19
N ASP A 154 3.79 7.98 0.12
CA ASP A 154 3.54 8.95 -0.93
C ASP A 154 2.26 9.78 -0.66
N GLN A 155 1.38 9.28 0.22
CA GLN A 155 0.12 9.95 0.56
C GLN A 155 -0.39 9.50 1.94
N THR A 156 -1.19 10.34 2.61
CA THR A 156 -1.92 9.97 3.82
C THR A 156 -2.92 8.85 3.54
N ALA A 157 -2.95 7.84 4.40
CA ALA A 157 -3.92 6.76 4.29
C ALA A 157 -5.36 7.27 4.39
N VAL A 158 -6.24 6.69 3.59
CA VAL A 158 -7.67 7.00 3.53
C VAL A 158 -8.49 5.79 3.97
N SER A 159 -9.57 6.03 4.71
CA SER A 159 -10.44 4.96 5.23
C SER A 159 -11.91 5.35 5.10
N THR A 160 -12.75 4.38 4.71
CA THR A 160 -14.21 4.51 4.67
C THR A 160 -14.84 4.42 6.07
N GLY A 161 -14.06 4.07 7.10
CA GLY A 161 -14.56 3.84 8.44
C GLY A 161 -15.44 2.60 8.55
N GLN A 162 -16.27 2.53 9.59
CA GLN A 162 -17.15 1.39 9.83
C GLN A 162 -18.43 1.48 8.99
N VAL A 163 -18.75 0.40 8.27
CA VAL A 163 -19.99 0.24 7.50
C VAL A 163 -20.61 -1.13 7.79
N THR A 164 -21.89 -1.29 7.44
CA THR A 164 -22.66 -2.54 7.66
C THR A 164 -22.57 -3.53 6.49
N GLN A 165 -21.99 -3.12 5.36
CA GLN A 165 -21.79 -3.93 4.16
C GLN A 165 -20.29 -4.13 3.90
N VAL A 166 -19.93 -4.87 2.84
CA VAL A 166 -18.53 -4.93 2.40
C VAL A 166 -18.06 -3.50 2.09
N PRO A 167 -17.02 -2.98 2.76
CA PRO A 167 -16.56 -1.62 2.53
C PRO A 167 -15.93 -1.51 1.14
N ASN A 168 -16.32 -0.47 0.41
CA ASN A 168 -15.53 -0.02 -0.72
C ASN A 168 -14.37 0.83 -0.19
N GLY A 169 -13.16 0.56 -0.68
CA GLY A 169 -12.01 1.42 -0.40
C GLY A 169 -12.25 2.83 -0.96
N PRO A 170 -11.92 3.89 -0.22
CA PRO A 170 -12.02 5.24 -0.76
C PRO A 170 -10.96 5.43 -1.84
N ALA A 171 -11.22 6.34 -2.79
CA ALA A 171 -10.23 6.68 -3.81
C ALA A 171 -8.97 7.24 -3.13
N ILE A 172 -7.81 6.73 -3.54
CA ILE A 172 -6.51 7.29 -3.18
C ILE A 172 -5.86 7.84 -4.45
N VAL A 173 -5.38 9.07 -4.36
CA VAL A 173 -4.59 9.70 -5.42
C VAL A 173 -3.14 9.66 -4.94
N THR A 174 -2.29 8.93 -5.67
CA THR A 174 -0.86 8.87 -5.40
C THR A 174 -0.21 10.17 -5.90
N GLN A 175 0.77 10.69 -5.17
CA GLN A 175 1.54 11.85 -5.62
C GLN A 175 2.64 11.43 -6.60
N THR A 176 3.14 10.21 -6.44
CA THR A 176 4.15 9.57 -7.28
C THR A 176 3.49 8.61 -8.25
N ASP A 177 3.87 8.72 -9.53
CA ASP A 177 3.42 7.80 -10.57
C ASP A 177 3.93 6.38 -10.26
N GLY A 178 3.01 5.41 -10.30
CA GLY A 178 3.31 3.98 -10.10
C GLY A 178 3.55 3.56 -8.65
N ALA A 179 3.10 4.35 -7.68
CA ALA A 179 3.12 3.96 -6.28
C ALA A 179 2.25 2.71 -5.99
N LEU A 180 2.67 1.92 -5.00
CA LEU A 180 1.89 0.79 -4.49
C LEU A 180 0.67 1.29 -3.72
N VAL A 181 -0.50 0.80 -4.09
CA VAL A 181 -1.71 0.95 -3.28
C VAL A 181 -2.02 -0.38 -2.62
N VAL A 182 -2.05 -0.41 -1.29
CA VAL A 182 -2.57 -1.56 -0.54
C VAL A 182 -3.88 -1.20 0.14
N THR A 183 -4.89 -2.03 -0.09
CA THR A 183 -6.21 -1.91 0.52
C THR A 183 -6.44 -3.06 1.49
N HIS A 184 -6.89 -2.73 2.69
CA HIS A 184 -7.29 -3.71 3.68
C HIS A 184 -8.73 -3.44 4.13
N ALA A 185 -9.45 -4.51 4.43
CA ALA A 185 -10.79 -4.46 4.99
C ALA A 185 -10.89 -5.48 6.12
N ALA A 186 -11.71 -5.17 7.12
CA ALA A 186 -12.01 -6.07 8.21
C ALA A 186 -13.52 -6.28 8.32
N GLY A 187 -13.89 -7.52 8.59
CA GLY A 187 -15.25 -7.91 8.94
C GLY A 187 -15.23 -8.62 10.28
N GLY A 188 -16.27 -8.39 11.08
CA GLY A 188 -16.53 -9.15 12.30
C GLY A 188 -17.80 -9.96 12.12
N THR A 189 -17.85 -11.16 12.72
CA THR A 189 -19.09 -11.93 12.87
C THR A 189 -19.21 -12.32 14.33
N ASN A 190 -20.40 -12.14 14.90
CA ASN A 190 -20.69 -12.62 16.24
C ASN A 190 -21.03 -14.10 16.15
N ASP A 191 -20.15 -14.96 16.66
CA ASP A 191 -20.46 -16.36 16.86
C ASP A 191 -21.33 -16.52 18.10
N MET A 192 -22.57 -17.00 17.91
CA MET A 192 -23.50 -17.27 19.01
C MET A 192 -23.24 -18.62 19.70
N SER A 193 -22.37 -19.46 19.13
CA SER A 193 -21.92 -20.74 19.69
C SER A 193 -20.48 -20.63 20.16
N ARG A 194 -20.27 -20.28 21.43
CA ARG A 194 -18.93 -20.21 22.01
C ARG A 194 -18.20 -21.55 21.82
N GLY A 195 -17.09 -21.57 21.06
CA GLY A 195 -16.16 -22.69 21.01
C GLY A 195 -16.10 -23.52 19.73
N THR A 196 -16.70 -23.07 18.62
CA THR A 196 -16.53 -23.70 17.31
C THR A 196 -16.06 -22.69 16.26
N VAL A 197 -14.76 -22.37 16.27
CA VAL A 197 -14.05 -21.82 15.12
C VAL A 197 -12.87 -22.72 14.81
#